data_AF-A0A2Z6MT54-F1
#
_entry.id   AF-A0A2Z6MT54-F1
#
_cell.length_a   1.000
_cell.length_b   1.000
_cell.length_c   1.000
_cell.angle_alpha   90.00
_cell.angle_beta   90.00
_cell.angle_gamma   90.00
#
_symmetry.space_group_name_H-M   'P 1'
#
loop_
_entity.id
_entity.type
_entity.pdbx_description
1 polymer ?
#
loop_
_entity_poly.entity_id
_entity_poly.type
_entity_poly.pdbx_seq_one_letter_code
_entity_poly.pdbx_strand_id
1 'polypeptide(L)'
;MGSVSLKIGDGTARFKRATLCSSAVNILMIFCVITTNLFALYAFTSSSKNHTNNNNNNLVHNKNISLVSEQVSLILREIDLSQKKLAQMEKQLLGYERFDLSRPNIANELKIFLQRHQLPLGKDSRTGITEMVSSVGHSCEKNSDLLSQFMSYKVSGTCPDDWSVAQKLILKGCKKLSRDCVNCFDLVSGGNENQKFVKAKSKNDFLIDDVLALGNGGIRIGFDIGGGSGSFAARMFDRNVTVITNTLNVDAPFSEFIAARGLFPLYLSLDHRFPFYDNVFDLIHASSSFDVEGGKAERLEFLMFDIDRVLRAGGLFWLDNFFCVSEEKKQTLTRLIERFGYKKLKWVVGEKVDIVGSGKPEVVLSAVLQKPVRG
;
A
#
# COMPACT_ATOMS: atom_id res chain seq x y z
N MET A 1 -10.61 33.70 25.68
CA MET A 1 -11.87 33.80 24.91
C MET A 1 -12.97 33.21 25.78
N GLY A 2 -14.07 33.94 26.02
CA GLY A 2 -15.14 33.51 26.93
C GLY A 2 -15.97 32.35 26.35
N SER A 3 -16.39 31.42 27.20
CA SER A 3 -17.24 30.29 26.80
C SER A 3 -18.68 30.74 26.58
N VAL A 4 -19.28 30.30 25.48
CA VAL A 4 -20.72 30.48 25.19
C VAL A 4 -21.44 29.17 25.56
N SER A 5 -22.47 29.25 26.38
CA SER A 5 -23.43 28.15 26.57
C SER A 5 -24.76 28.60 26.00
N LEU A 6 -25.25 27.88 24.98
CA LEU A 6 -26.57 28.09 24.40
C LEU A 6 -27.52 27.08 25.01
N LYS A 7 -28.46 27.56 25.82
CA LYS A 7 -29.67 26.80 26.15
C LYS A 7 -30.76 27.25 25.20
N ILE A 8 -31.25 26.32 24.38
CA ILE A 8 -32.29 26.57 23.37
C ILE A 8 -33.60 26.83 24.11
N GLY A 9 -34.22 28.01 23.89
CA GLY A 9 -35.53 28.34 24.46
C GLY A 9 -35.96 29.81 24.39
N ASP A 10 -35.15 30.77 24.84
CA ASP A 10 -35.69 32.10 25.24
C ASP A 10 -35.08 33.33 24.55
N GLY A 11 -34.47 33.18 23.37
CA GLY A 11 -34.22 34.31 22.46
C GLY A 11 -33.39 35.50 22.99
N THR A 12 -32.70 35.38 24.14
CA THR A 12 -31.90 36.47 24.71
C THR A 12 -30.53 35.97 25.20
N ALA A 13 -29.46 36.62 24.73
CA ALA A 13 -28.08 36.32 25.11
C ALA A 13 -27.58 37.32 26.17
N ARG A 14 -27.10 36.84 27.33
CA ARG A 14 -26.38 37.69 28.31
C ARG A 14 -24.88 37.41 28.28
N PHE A 15 -24.10 38.49 28.24
CA PHE A 15 -22.64 38.45 28.25
C PHE A 15 -22.11 38.58 29.68
N LYS A 16 -21.23 37.65 30.11
CA LYS A 16 -20.51 37.74 31.38
C LYS A 16 -19.13 38.32 31.13
N ARG A 17 -18.79 39.44 31.78
CA ARG A 17 -17.49 40.13 31.62
C ARG A 17 -16.38 39.29 32.26
N ALA A 18 -15.28 39.08 31.55
CA ALA A 18 -14.15 38.26 31.99
C ALA A 18 -13.47 38.86 33.23
N THR A 19 -13.21 38.04 34.24
CA THR A 19 -12.41 38.41 35.42
C THR A 19 -10.91 38.27 35.11
N LEU A 20 -10.11 39.06 35.84
CA LEU A 20 -8.64 39.23 35.74
C LEU A 20 -7.80 37.94 35.77
N CYS A 21 -8.39 36.76 36.03
CA CYS A 21 -7.67 35.49 36.05
C CYS A 21 -7.40 34.90 34.64
N SER A 22 -8.07 35.41 33.59
CA SER A 22 -7.89 34.91 32.22
C SER A 22 -6.62 35.42 31.52
N SER A 23 -6.03 36.53 31.97
CA SER A 23 -4.82 37.10 31.35
C SER A 23 -3.55 36.33 31.69
N ALA A 24 -3.44 35.82 32.93
CA ALA A 24 -2.29 35.02 33.36
C ALA A 24 -2.19 33.69 32.59
N VAL A 25 -3.32 33.03 32.32
CA VAL A 25 -3.37 31.78 31.55
C VAL A 25 -2.98 32.02 30.08
N ASN A 26 -3.39 33.14 29.49
CA ASN A 26 -2.98 33.50 28.13
C ASN A 26 -1.49 33.83 28.04
N ILE A 27 -0.92 34.51 29.05
CA ILE A 27 0.52 34.79 29.10
C ILE A 27 1.31 33.49 29.24
N LEU A 28 0.83 32.55 30.05
CA LEU A 28 1.47 31.24 30.24
C LEU A 28 1.41 30.40 28.96
N MET A 29 0.29 30.45 28.23
CA MET A 29 0.17 29.83 26.90
C MET A 29 1.14 30.44 25.87
N ILE A 30 1.25 31.77 25.82
CA ILE A 30 2.20 32.45 24.92
C ILE A 30 3.64 32.08 25.28
N PHE A 31 3.99 32.04 26.57
CA PHE A 31 5.30 31.64 27.04
C PHE A 31 5.63 30.19 26.62
N CYS A 32 4.70 29.25 26.82
CA CYS A 32 4.85 27.86 26.39
C CYS A 32 5.06 27.71 24.88
N VAL A 33 4.33 28.49 24.07
CA VAL A 33 4.46 28.49 22.60
C VAL A 33 5.81 29.07 22.17
N ILE A 34 6.29 30.12 22.84
CA ILE A 34 7.60 30.71 22.53
C ILE A 34 8.73 29.76 22.91
N THR A 35 8.66 29.12 24.09
CA THR A 35 9.71 28.19 24.55
C THR A 35 9.78 26.93 23.69
N THR A 36 8.64 26.39 23.24
CA THR A 36 8.62 25.21 22.36
C THR A 36 9.17 25.52 20.97
N ASN A 37 8.86 26.70 20.41
CA ASN A 37 9.42 27.12 19.12
C ASN A 37 10.92 27.43 19.19
N LEU A 38 11.41 28.04 20.28
CA LEU A 38 12.84 28.26 20.52
C LEU A 38 13.61 26.94 20.66
N PHE A 39 13.05 25.96 21.38
CA PHE A 39 13.65 24.63 21.50
C PHE A 39 13.70 23.90 20.14
N ALA A 40 12.62 23.98 19.36
CA ALA A 40 12.61 23.43 18.00
C ALA A 40 13.68 24.11 17.13
N LEU A 41 13.79 25.44 17.16
CA LEU A 41 14.82 26.17 16.42
C LEU A 41 16.24 25.75 16.83
N TYR A 42 16.51 25.58 18.13
CA TYR A 42 17.80 25.10 18.63
C TYR A 42 18.11 23.67 18.13
N ALA A 43 17.14 22.75 18.23
CA ALA A 43 17.30 21.37 17.77
C ALA A 43 17.53 21.26 16.25
N PHE A 44 16.93 22.15 15.45
CA PHE A 44 17.10 22.16 13.99
C PHE A 44 18.34 22.94 13.53
N THR A 45 18.90 23.84 14.35
CA THR A 45 20.07 24.66 13.98
C THR A 45 21.39 24.15 14.56
N SER A 46 21.37 23.24 15.55
CA SER A 46 22.57 22.55 16.03
C SER A 46 23.04 21.49 15.00
N SER A 47 23.62 21.97 13.90
CA SER A 47 24.36 21.15 12.95
C SER A 47 25.73 20.80 13.55
N SER A 48 25.98 19.50 13.75
CA SER A 48 27.29 18.98 14.12
C SER A 48 28.25 19.17 12.95
N LYS A 49 29.24 20.06 13.12
CA LYS A 49 30.30 20.29 12.16
C LYS A 49 31.48 19.36 12.48
N ASN A 50 31.80 18.49 11.52
CA ASN A 50 32.87 17.50 11.55
C ASN A 50 34.30 18.07 11.40
N HIS A 51 35.27 17.16 11.66
CA HIS A 51 36.68 17.05 11.23
C HIS A 51 37.76 17.61 12.18
N THR A 52 38.93 16.96 12.41
CA THR A 52 39.86 16.24 11.51
C THR A 52 40.82 15.23 12.20
N ASN A 53 41.20 14.19 11.45
CA ASN A 53 42.47 13.42 11.35
C ASN A 53 43.44 13.25 12.54
N ASN A 54 43.89 12.00 12.74
CA ASN A 54 45.33 11.72 12.82
C ASN A 54 45.69 10.29 12.34
N ASN A 55 46.81 10.20 11.62
CA ASN A 55 47.39 9.01 10.99
C ASN A 55 48.23 8.15 11.96
N ASN A 56 48.55 6.93 11.49
CA ASN A 56 49.65 6.01 11.88
C ASN A 56 49.33 4.88 12.87
N ASN A 57 49.14 3.65 12.36
CA ASN A 57 50.16 2.59 12.40
C ASN A 57 49.58 1.23 11.95
N ASN A 58 50.03 0.78 10.77
CA ASN A 58 49.90 -0.60 10.31
C ASN A 58 51.01 -1.45 10.94
N LEU A 59 50.70 -2.29 11.94
CA LEU A 59 51.42 -3.57 12.18
C LEU A 59 50.82 -4.47 13.28
N VAL A 60 49.49 -4.58 13.45
CA VAL A 60 48.89 -5.56 14.38
C VAL A 60 47.48 -6.01 13.92
N HIS A 61 47.32 -6.62 12.73
CA HIS A 61 45.96 -6.93 12.21
C HIS A 61 45.51 -8.41 12.31
N ASN A 62 46.37 -9.40 12.56
CA ASN A 62 45.94 -10.82 12.48
C ASN A 62 45.56 -11.51 13.81
N LYS A 63 45.58 -10.81 14.96
CA LYS A 63 45.08 -11.36 16.24
C LYS A 63 43.77 -10.72 16.73
N ASN A 64 43.41 -9.55 16.21
CA ASN A 64 42.22 -8.82 16.66
C ASN A 64 40.93 -9.24 15.95
N ILE A 65 41.00 -9.86 14.77
CA ILE A 65 39.80 -10.31 14.03
C ILE A 65 39.13 -11.52 14.73
N SER A 66 39.91 -12.44 15.33
CA SER A 66 39.33 -13.58 16.07
C SER A 66 38.64 -13.14 17.36
N LEU A 67 39.23 -12.17 18.08
CA LEU A 67 38.66 -11.59 19.29
C LEU A 67 37.40 -10.76 19.01
N VAL A 68 37.39 -10.00 17.91
CA VAL A 68 36.20 -9.26 17.47
C VAL A 68 35.09 -10.22 17.05
N SER A 69 35.41 -11.30 16.32
CA SER A 69 34.43 -12.33 15.96
C SER A 69 33.83 -13.04 17.17
N GLU A 70 34.65 -13.36 18.18
CA GLU A 70 34.22 -13.97 19.42
C GLU A 70 33.32 -13.02 20.24
N GLN A 71 33.73 -11.76 20.39
CA GLN A 71 32.91 -10.74 21.05
C GLN A 71 31.59 -10.48 20.32
N VAL A 72 31.59 -10.44 18.97
CA VAL A 72 30.35 -10.30 18.18
C VAL A 72 29.42 -11.50 18.41
N SER A 73 29.96 -12.72 18.46
CA SER A 73 29.14 -13.91 18.76
C SER A 73 28.55 -13.90 20.17
N LEU A 74 29.29 -13.39 21.15
CA LEU A 74 28.80 -13.20 22.52
C LEU A 74 27.71 -12.13 22.58
N ILE A 75 27.89 -11.01 21.87
CA ILE A 75 26.89 -9.95 21.75
C ILE A 75 25.61 -10.49 21.10
N LEU A 76 25.71 -11.23 19.99
CA LEU A 76 24.56 -11.84 19.33
C LEU A 76 23.83 -12.83 20.25
N ARG A 77 24.57 -13.60 21.04
CA ARG A 77 24.01 -14.54 22.03
C ARG A 77 23.28 -13.80 23.15
N GLU A 78 23.83 -12.69 23.64
CA GLU A 78 23.21 -11.86 24.68
C GLU A 78 21.96 -11.14 24.16
N ILE A 79 21.97 -10.70 22.89
CA ILE A 79 20.80 -10.15 22.19
C ILE A 79 19.70 -11.21 22.09
N ASP A 80 20.01 -12.44 21.67
CA ASP A 80 19.04 -13.53 21.58
C ASP A 80 18.44 -13.88 22.96
N LEU A 81 19.27 -13.94 24.00
CA LEU A 81 18.84 -14.12 25.39
C LEU A 81 17.93 -12.99 25.87
N SER A 82 18.27 -11.74 25.56
CA SER A 82 17.49 -10.56 25.91
C SER A 82 16.14 -10.54 25.18
N GLN A 83 16.11 -10.90 23.89
CA GLN A 83 14.87 -11.03 23.13
C GLN A 83 13.96 -12.15 23.65
N LYS A 84 14.53 -13.29 24.08
CA LYS A 84 13.78 -14.38 24.73
C LYS A 84 13.19 -13.97 26.06
N LYS A 85 13.95 -13.24 26.89
CA LYS A 85 13.44 -12.66 28.16
C LYS A 85 12.31 -11.66 27.93
N LEU A 86 12.46 -10.76 26.95
CA LEU A 86 11.39 -9.84 26.55
C LEU A 86 10.14 -10.60 26.10
N ALA A 87 10.29 -11.67 25.32
CA ALA A 87 9.18 -12.52 24.90
C ALA A 87 8.43 -13.16 26.07
N GLN A 88 9.18 -13.62 27.07
CA GLN A 88 8.62 -14.23 28.26
C GLN A 88 7.87 -13.19 29.11
N MET A 89 8.43 -11.99 29.25
CA MET A 89 7.76 -10.88 29.94
C MET A 89 6.50 -10.41 29.20
N GLU A 90 6.54 -10.23 27.88
CA GLU A 90 5.36 -9.88 27.08
C GLU A 90 4.26 -10.94 27.22
N LYS A 91 4.62 -12.23 27.20
CA LYS A 91 3.68 -13.33 27.42
C LYS A 91 3.02 -13.27 28.80
N GLN A 92 3.80 -12.95 29.85
CA GLN A 92 3.30 -12.84 31.22
C GLN A 92 2.45 -11.59 31.46
N LEU A 93 2.80 -10.46 30.83
CA LEU A 93 2.19 -9.17 31.09
C LEU A 93 0.96 -8.88 30.20
N LEU A 94 0.98 -9.38 28.96
CA LEU A 94 -0.03 -9.06 27.94
C LEU A 94 -0.78 -10.30 27.41
N GLY A 95 -0.36 -11.51 27.77
CA GLY A 95 -1.03 -12.76 27.36
C GLY A 95 -0.95 -13.09 25.87
N TYR A 96 -0.10 -12.40 25.10
CA TYR A 96 0.05 -12.66 23.67
C TYR A 96 0.92 -13.91 23.41
N GLU A 97 0.40 -14.84 22.59
CA GLU A 97 1.18 -15.94 22.02
C GLU A 97 1.82 -15.46 20.70
N ARG A 98 3.10 -15.75 20.50
CA ARG A 98 3.83 -15.43 19.26
C ARG A 98 3.79 -16.61 18.31
N PHE A 99 3.67 -16.32 17.02
CA PHE A 99 3.83 -17.33 15.97
C PHE A 99 5.32 -17.67 15.81
N ASP A 100 5.71 -18.89 16.18
CA ASP A 100 7.09 -19.35 16.10
C ASP A 100 7.43 -19.89 14.70
N LEU A 101 8.18 -19.11 13.92
CA LEU A 101 8.61 -19.46 12.56
C LEU A 101 9.70 -20.54 12.48
N SER A 102 10.28 -20.93 13.62
CA SER A 102 11.32 -21.96 13.67
C SER A 102 10.77 -23.40 13.73
N ARG A 103 9.44 -23.56 13.91
CA ARG A 103 8.81 -24.88 13.97
C ARG A 103 9.02 -25.68 12.67
N PRO A 104 9.26 -27.00 12.77
CA PRO A 104 9.25 -27.87 11.60
C PRO A 104 7.86 -27.84 10.93
N ASN A 105 7.80 -28.06 9.62
CA ASN A 105 6.57 -28.10 8.81
C ASN A 105 5.84 -26.76 8.54
N ILE A 106 6.46 -25.61 8.83
CA ILE A 106 5.93 -24.32 8.37
C ILE A 106 6.19 -24.15 6.88
N ALA A 107 5.12 -23.89 6.11
CA ALA A 107 5.20 -23.63 4.67
C ALA A 107 6.11 -22.43 4.38
N ASN A 108 6.92 -22.53 3.31
CA ASN A 108 7.85 -21.47 2.95
C ASN A 108 7.14 -20.13 2.69
N GLU A 109 5.96 -20.17 2.09
CA GLU A 109 5.15 -18.99 1.83
C GLU A 109 4.69 -18.31 3.13
N LEU A 110 4.29 -19.09 4.13
CA LEU A 110 3.92 -18.56 5.43
C LEU A 110 5.11 -17.90 6.13
N LYS A 111 6.33 -18.42 5.95
CA LYS A 111 7.56 -17.78 6.43
C LYS A 111 7.80 -16.45 5.75
N ILE A 112 7.69 -16.40 4.42
CA ILE A 112 7.84 -15.17 3.64
C ILE A 112 6.79 -14.14 4.06
N PHE A 113 5.53 -14.56 4.22
CA PHE A 113 4.45 -13.65 4.64
C PHE A 113 4.69 -13.03 6.02
N LEU A 114 5.15 -13.84 6.98
CA LEU A 114 5.39 -13.42 8.37
C LEU A 114 6.78 -12.84 8.63
N GLN A 115 7.70 -12.91 7.66
CA GLN A 115 9.04 -12.35 7.84
C GLN A 115 8.99 -10.83 8.00
N ARG A 116 10.03 -10.28 8.62
CA ARG A 116 10.20 -8.84 8.74
C ARG A 116 10.58 -8.27 7.39
N HIS A 117 9.84 -7.26 6.95
CA HIS A 117 10.10 -6.52 5.72
C HIS A 117 10.57 -5.12 6.07
N GLN A 118 11.70 -4.69 5.52
CA GLN A 118 12.21 -3.33 5.72
C GLN A 118 11.20 -2.30 5.18
N LEU A 119 10.97 -1.24 5.94
CA LEU A 119 10.15 -0.12 5.50
C LEU A 119 10.86 0.59 4.33
N PRO A 120 10.22 0.76 3.17
CA PRO A 120 10.85 1.35 1.99
C PRO A 120 11.29 2.81 2.17
N LEU A 121 10.65 3.55 3.07
CA LEU A 121 11.05 4.92 3.42
C LEU A 121 12.02 4.99 4.61
N GLY A 122 12.55 3.84 5.05
CA GLY A 122 13.43 3.73 6.20
C GLY A 122 12.67 3.87 7.53
N LYS A 123 13.34 4.41 8.55
CA LYS A 123 12.83 4.47 9.93
C LYS A 123 11.62 5.41 10.04
N ASP A 124 10.50 4.88 10.52
CA ASP A 124 9.32 5.68 10.85
C ASP A 124 9.66 6.72 11.94
N SER A 125 9.35 7.99 11.69
CA SER A 125 9.77 9.10 12.55
C SER A 125 9.04 9.16 13.89
N ARG A 126 7.84 8.56 13.99
CA ARG A 126 6.99 8.59 15.18
C ARG A 126 7.21 7.39 16.09
N THR A 127 7.29 6.20 15.51
CA THR A 127 7.39 4.90 16.20
C THR A 127 8.82 4.39 16.24
N GLY A 128 9.70 4.89 15.38
CA GLY A 128 11.09 4.44 15.26
C GLY A 128 11.25 3.06 14.64
N ILE A 129 10.17 2.45 14.15
CA ILE A 129 10.17 1.14 13.53
C ILE A 129 10.87 1.22 12.17
N THR A 130 11.72 0.25 11.84
CA THR A 130 12.41 0.13 10.54
C THR A 130 11.89 -1.04 9.71
N GLU A 131 11.15 -1.95 10.32
CA GLU A 131 10.68 -3.19 9.71
C GLU A 131 9.20 -3.41 10.05
N MET A 132 8.40 -3.82 9.08
CA MET A 132 7.02 -4.26 9.29
C MET A 132 6.91 -5.78 9.26
N VAL A 133 5.95 -6.31 10.01
CA VAL A 133 5.51 -7.70 9.93
C VAL A 133 4.05 -7.75 9.51
N SER A 134 3.69 -8.72 8.69
CA SER A 134 2.28 -8.98 8.38
C SER A 134 1.56 -9.47 9.63
N SER A 135 0.38 -8.92 9.92
CA SER A 135 -0.43 -9.39 11.04
C SER A 135 -1.12 -10.70 10.68
N VAL A 136 -1.04 -11.67 11.59
CA VAL A 136 -1.82 -12.91 11.51
C VAL A 136 -2.75 -12.96 12.73
N GLY A 137 -3.99 -13.40 12.51
CA GLY A 137 -4.96 -13.52 13.60
C GLY A 137 -4.44 -14.48 14.67
N HIS A 138 -4.60 -14.13 15.95
CA HIS A 138 -4.08 -14.93 17.07
C HIS A 138 -4.55 -16.40 17.03
N SER A 139 -5.80 -16.65 16.61
CA SER A 139 -6.34 -18.02 16.45
C SER A 139 -5.63 -18.87 15.39
N CYS A 140 -4.86 -18.27 14.49
CA CYS A 140 -4.04 -18.97 13.51
C CYS A 140 -2.83 -19.66 14.14
N GLU A 141 -2.30 -19.15 15.26
CA GLU A 141 -1.15 -19.76 15.95
C GLU A 141 -1.52 -21.14 16.51
N LYS A 142 -2.73 -21.25 17.06
CA LYS A 142 -3.36 -22.49 17.53
C LYS A 142 -3.69 -23.49 16.42
N ASN A 143 -3.65 -23.06 15.16
CA ASN A 143 -3.96 -23.87 13.98
C ASN A 143 -2.84 -23.80 12.93
N SER A 144 -1.59 -23.67 13.40
CA SER A 144 -0.41 -23.48 12.56
C SER A 144 -0.19 -24.60 11.54
N ASP A 145 -0.53 -25.85 11.85
CA ASP A 145 -0.45 -26.97 10.90
C ASP A 145 -1.45 -26.82 9.75
N LEU A 146 -2.71 -26.49 10.07
CA LEU A 146 -3.77 -26.28 9.09
C LEU A 146 -3.49 -25.05 8.22
N LEU A 147 -2.92 -24.00 8.83
CA LEU A 147 -2.46 -22.82 8.12
C LEU A 147 -1.30 -23.13 7.19
N SER A 148 -0.34 -23.93 7.64
CA SER A 148 0.80 -24.37 6.83
C SER A 148 0.35 -25.24 5.67
N GLN A 149 -0.63 -26.13 5.88
CA GLN A 149 -1.29 -26.89 4.81
C GLN A 149 -2.02 -25.97 3.82
N PHE A 150 -2.70 -24.93 4.32
CA PHE A 150 -3.32 -23.92 3.45
C PHE A 150 -2.29 -23.09 2.68
N MET A 151 -1.04 -22.99 3.15
CA MET A 151 0.00 -22.21 2.49
C MET A 151 1.06 -23.08 1.77
N SER A 152 0.85 -24.39 1.65
CA SER A 152 1.78 -25.32 1.01
C SER A 152 1.59 -25.46 -0.51
N TYR A 153 1.13 -24.41 -1.19
CA TYR A 153 0.88 -24.43 -2.64
C TYR A 153 2.16 -24.23 -3.46
N LYS A 154 2.15 -24.69 -4.71
CA LYS A 154 3.25 -24.46 -5.65
C LYS A 154 3.12 -23.05 -6.22
N VAL A 155 4.14 -22.22 -6.00
CA VAL A 155 4.23 -20.88 -6.59
C VAL A 155 4.16 -20.98 -8.12
N SER A 156 3.27 -20.18 -8.72
CA SER A 156 2.95 -20.16 -10.16
C SER A 156 2.34 -21.46 -10.71
N GLY A 157 1.85 -22.37 -9.85
CA GLY A 157 1.09 -23.56 -10.23
C GLY A 157 -0.43 -23.32 -10.24
N THR A 158 -1.21 -24.32 -10.63
CA THR A 158 -2.67 -24.29 -10.50
C THR A 158 -3.07 -24.25 -9.02
N CYS A 159 -4.06 -23.42 -8.67
CA CYS A 159 -4.58 -23.35 -7.31
C CYS A 159 -5.16 -24.71 -6.89
N PRO A 160 -4.71 -25.30 -5.75
CA PRO A 160 -5.32 -26.52 -5.24
C PRO A 160 -6.79 -26.27 -4.85
N ASP A 161 -7.69 -27.21 -5.14
CA ASP A 161 -9.05 -27.17 -4.59
C ASP A 161 -9.02 -27.54 -3.10
N ASP A 162 -8.92 -26.52 -2.27
CA ASP A 162 -8.79 -26.67 -0.83
C ASP A 162 -9.74 -25.75 -0.06
N TRP A 163 -10.88 -25.42 -0.69
CA TRP A 163 -11.96 -24.68 -0.08
C TRP A 163 -12.34 -25.23 1.30
N SER A 164 -12.31 -26.56 1.45
CA SER A 164 -12.56 -27.25 2.72
C SER A 164 -11.54 -26.92 3.81
N VAL A 165 -10.27 -26.70 3.47
CA VAL A 165 -9.20 -26.29 4.40
C VAL A 165 -9.38 -24.81 4.77
N ALA A 166 -9.66 -23.95 3.78
CA ALA A 166 -9.95 -22.53 3.98
C ALA A 166 -11.14 -22.33 4.93
N GLN A 167 -12.23 -23.07 4.71
CA GLN A 167 -13.43 -23.02 5.54
C GLN A 167 -13.14 -23.48 6.98
N LYS A 168 -12.34 -24.54 7.16
CA LYS A 168 -11.92 -24.99 8.50
C LYS A 168 -11.09 -23.93 9.22
N LEU A 169 -10.20 -23.22 8.54
CA LEU A 169 -9.45 -22.11 9.13
C LEU A 169 -10.38 -20.99 9.60
N ILE A 170 -11.32 -20.57 8.74
CA ILE A 170 -12.30 -19.54 9.06
C ILE A 170 -13.15 -19.95 10.28
N LEU A 171 -13.66 -21.17 10.30
CA LEU A 171 -14.45 -21.71 11.43
C LEU A 171 -13.66 -21.74 12.74
N LYS A 172 -12.33 -21.88 12.66
CA LYS A 172 -11.43 -21.83 13.82
C LYS A 172 -10.92 -20.42 14.14
N GLY A 173 -11.49 -19.39 13.52
CA GLY A 173 -11.15 -17.98 13.74
C GLY A 173 -9.81 -17.56 13.13
N CYS A 174 -9.21 -18.38 12.26
CA CYS A 174 -8.04 -18.01 11.49
C CYS A 174 -8.47 -17.50 10.10
N LYS A 175 -8.28 -16.20 9.84
CA LYS A 175 -8.59 -15.63 8.52
C LYS A 175 -7.72 -16.31 7.46
N LYS A 176 -8.34 -16.80 6.37
CA LYS A 176 -7.60 -17.37 5.23
C LYS A 176 -6.54 -16.37 4.75
N LEU A 177 -5.27 -16.79 4.75
CA LEU A 177 -4.16 -16.04 4.17
C LEU A 177 -4.12 -16.39 2.69
N SER A 178 -4.73 -15.56 1.86
CA SER A 178 -5.20 -16.07 0.59
C SER A 178 -4.13 -16.17 -0.50
N ARG A 179 -4.48 -17.03 -1.46
CA ARG A 179 -3.63 -17.70 -2.44
C ARG A 179 -3.66 -17.02 -3.80
N ASP A 180 -4.65 -16.15 -4.05
CA ASP A 180 -4.78 -15.41 -5.32
C ASP A 180 -3.70 -14.33 -5.47
N CYS A 181 -2.87 -14.16 -4.43
CA CYS A 181 -1.70 -13.30 -4.45
C CYS A 181 -0.38 -14.05 -4.72
N VAL A 182 -0.41 -15.06 -5.59
CA VAL A 182 0.80 -15.74 -6.05
C VAL A 182 1.75 -14.69 -6.65
N ASN A 183 2.83 -14.37 -5.94
CA ASN A 183 3.86 -13.38 -6.28
C ASN A 183 3.49 -11.88 -6.18
N CYS A 184 2.33 -11.43 -5.65
CA CYS A 184 2.13 -9.97 -5.59
C CYS A 184 3.07 -9.25 -4.60
N PHE A 185 3.72 -10.00 -3.70
CA PHE A 185 4.72 -9.48 -2.77
C PHE A 185 6.14 -9.90 -3.14
N ASP A 186 6.33 -10.59 -4.28
CA ASP A 186 7.65 -10.95 -4.78
C ASP A 186 8.34 -9.72 -5.40
N LEU A 187 8.88 -8.88 -4.51
CA LEU A 187 9.66 -7.69 -4.85
C LEU A 187 11.15 -8.01 -5.07
N VAL A 188 11.56 -9.27 -4.98
CA VAL A 188 12.96 -9.68 -5.12
C VAL A 188 13.42 -9.53 -6.58
N SER A 189 14.72 -9.38 -6.80
CA SER A 189 15.32 -9.29 -8.14
C SER A 189 14.96 -10.52 -8.98
N GLY A 190 14.11 -10.33 -9.99
CA GLY A 190 13.62 -11.40 -10.87
C GLY A 190 12.12 -11.74 -10.72
N GLY A 191 11.46 -11.22 -9.67
CA GLY A 191 10.03 -11.41 -9.43
C GLY A 191 9.14 -10.69 -10.45
N ASN A 192 7.93 -11.25 -10.67
CA ASN A 192 6.98 -10.77 -11.67
C ASN A 192 6.53 -9.31 -11.40
N GLU A 193 6.34 -8.95 -10.14
CA GLU A 193 5.93 -7.61 -9.70
C GLU A 193 7.03 -6.57 -9.88
N ASN A 194 8.29 -6.92 -9.64
CA ASN A 194 9.41 -6.00 -9.82
C ASN A 194 9.56 -5.56 -11.29
N GLN A 195 9.26 -6.45 -12.24
CA GLN A 195 9.35 -6.13 -13.67
C GLN A 195 8.13 -5.34 -14.20
N LYS A 196 7.04 -5.21 -13.43
CA LYS A 196 5.82 -4.51 -13.86
C LYS A 196 6.11 -3.02 -14.09
N PHE A 197 5.63 -2.50 -15.23
CA PHE A 197 5.86 -1.13 -15.71
C PHE A 197 7.33 -0.74 -15.99
N VAL A 198 8.29 -1.65 -15.82
CA VAL A 198 9.72 -1.41 -16.14
C VAL A 198 10.05 -1.91 -17.53
N LYS A 199 9.59 -3.12 -17.87
CA LYS A 199 9.84 -3.73 -19.17
C LYS A 199 8.52 -4.22 -19.77
N ALA A 200 8.21 -3.75 -20.97
CA ALA A 200 7.07 -4.23 -21.72
C ALA A 200 7.29 -5.71 -22.10
N LYS A 201 6.34 -6.58 -21.75
CA LYS A 201 6.36 -8.00 -22.13
C LYS A 201 5.56 -8.22 -23.41
N SER A 202 4.53 -7.41 -23.59
CA SER A 202 3.64 -7.42 -24.74
C SER A 202 3.42 -6.01 -25.28
N LYS A 203 2.76 -5.89 -26.43
CA LYS A 203 2.36 -4.60 -27.02
C LYS A 203 1.33 -3.84 -26.18
N ASN A 204 0.65 -4.55 -25.28
CA ASN A 204 -0.40 -4.02 -24.41
C ASN A 204 0.18 -3.39 -23.13
N ASP A 205 1.43 -3.71 -22.79
CA ASP A 205 2.07 -3.19 -21.59
C ASP A 205 2.64 -1.80 -21.85
N PHE A 206 1.89 -0.77 -21.42
CA PHE A 206 2.36 0.61 -21.54
C PHE A 206 3.32 0.95 -20.40
N LEU A 207 4.46 1.57 -20.75
CA LEU A 207 5.42 2.03 -19.77
C LEU A 207 4.96 3.35 -19.16
N ILE A 208 5.29 3.56 -17.89
CA ILE A 208 4.87 4.78 -17.16
C ILE A 208 5.37 6.04 -17.86
N ASP A 209 6.64 6.06 -18.29
CA ASP A 209 7.22 7.24 -18.94
C ASP A 209 6.50 7.58 -20.26
N ASP A 210 6.13 6.57 -21.04
CA ASP A 210 5.36 6.76 -22.27
C ASP A 210 4.00 7.39 -21.98
N VAL A 211 3.29 6.92 -20.93
CA VAL A 211 1.97 7.46 -20.57
C VAL A 211 2.08 8.87 -20.03
N LEU A 212 3.08 9.16 -19.18
CA LEU A 212 3.30 10.50 -18.67
C LEU A 212 3.65 11.50 -19.78
N ALA A 213 4.38 11.06 -20.80
CA ALA A 213 4.72 11.86 -21.97
C ALA A 213 3.51 12.19 -22.87
N LEU A 214 2.43 11.40 -22.81
CA LEU A 214 1.17 11.70 -23.49
C LEU A 214 0.36 12.81 -22.78
N GLY A 215 0.67 13.08 -21.51
CA GLY A 215 0.09 14.18 -20.76
C GLY A 215 0.73 15.51 -21.11
N ASN A 216 0.00 16.61 -20.88
CA ASN A 216 0.49 17.96 -21.20
C ASN A 216 1.49 18.53 -20.16
N GLY A 217 2.23 17.67 -19.44
CA GLY A 217 3.18 18.08 -18.41
C GLY A 217 2.50 18.70 -17.17
N GLY A 218 1.94 17.87 -16.30
CA GLY A 218 1.27 18.35 -15.09
C GLY A 218 0.69 17.28 -14.16
N ILE A 219 0.93 16.01 -14.44
CA ILE A 219 0.41 14.90 -13.64
C ILE A 219 1.16 14.86 -12.32
N ARG A 220 0.45 15.13 -11.21
CA ARG A 220 1.03 15.15 -9.85
C ARG A 220 0.26 14.27 -8.89
N ILE A 221 -1.03 14.08 -9.13
CA ILE A 221 -1.88 13.23 -8.31
C ILE A 221 -2.65 12.23 -9.17
N GLY A 222 -2.62 10.96 -8.77
CA GLY A 222 -3.30 9.88 -9.46
C GLY A 222 -4.16 9.02 -8.54
N PHE A 223 -5.08 8.28 -9.15
CA PHE A 223 -5.91 7.27 -8.48
C PHE A 223 -5.76 5.94 -9.21
N ASP A 224 -5.46 4.89 -8.48
CA ASP A 224 -5.16 3.56 -9.02
C ASP A 224 -6.23 2.56 -8.57
N ILE A 225 -7.05 2.11 -9.51
CA ILE A 225 -8.14 1.16 -9.33
C ILE A 225 -7.61 -0.24 -9.62
N GLY A 226 -7.64 -1.11 -8.61
CA GLY A 226 -7.11 -2.47 -8.73
C GLY A 226 -5.58 -2.53 -8.67
N GLY A 227 -4.94 -1.69 -7.86
CA GLY A 227 -3.47 -1.57 -7.80
C GLY A 227 -2.71 -2.73 -7.11
N GLY A 228 -3.43 -3.70 -6.53
CA GLY A 228 -2.83 -4.87 -5.88
C GLY A 228 -1.83 -4.48 -4.79
N SER A 229 -0.57 -4.86 -4.95
CA SER A 229 0.52 -4.59 -3.98
C SER A 229 1.10 -3.17 -4.03
N GLY A 230 0.49 -2.27 -4.80
CA GLY A 230 0.91 -0.87 -4.93
C GLY A 230 2.14 -0.66 -5.82
N SER A 231 2.49 -1.62 -6.67
CA SER A 231 3.64 -1.48 -7.58
C SER A 231 3.50 -0.31 -8.53
N PHE A 232 2.29 -0.04 -9.06
CA PHE A 232 2.04 1.14 -9.88
C PHE A 232 2.31 2.44 -9.10
N ALA A 233 1.71 2.58 -7.92
CA ALA A 233 1.92 3.73 -7.05
C ALA A 233 3.39 3.94 -6.67
N ALA A 234 4.14 2.86 -6.39
CA ALA A 234 5.58 2.93 -6.11
C ALA A 234 6.36 3.53 -7.30
N ARG A 235 6.10 3.05 -8.51
CA ARG A 235 6.81 3.50 -9.73
C ARG A 235 6.45 4.93 -10.12
N MET A 236 5.21 5.35 -9.82
CA MET A 236 4.75 6.73 -10.01
C MET A 236 5.37 7.67 -8.97
N PHE A 237 5.57 7.20 -7.74
CA PHE A 237 6.24 7.96 -6.67
C PHE A 237 7.68 8.32 -7.04
N ASP A 238 8.44 7.40 -7.66
CA ASP A 238 9.80 7.67 -8.19
C ASP A 238 9.83 8.83 -9.22
N ARG A 239 8.68 9.17 -9.80
CA ARG A 239 8.49 10.26 -10.78
C ARG A 239 7.78 11.47 -10.18
N ASN A 240 7.75 11.58 -8.86
CA ASN A 240 7.06 12.64 -8.11
C ASN A 240 5.54 12.71 -8.34
N VAL A 241 4.91 11.58 -8.66
CA VAL A 241 3.46 11.48 -8.76
C VAL A 241 2.92 10.73 -7.56
N THR A 242 2.07 11.39 -6.78
CA THR A 242 1.40 10.78 -5.63
C THR A 242 0.17 10.02 -6.09
N VAL A 243 0.09 8.73 -5.80
CA VAL A 243 -1.03 7.89 -6.20
C VAL A 243 -1.75 7.35 -4.97
N ILE A 244 -3.07 7.48 -4.96
CA ILE A 244 -3.95 6.78 -4.02
C ILE A 244 -4.36 5.46 -4.65
N THR A 245 -4.07 4.33 -4.00
CA THR A 245 -4.37 3.00 -4.52
C THR A 245 -5.60 2.42 -3.85
N ASN A 246 -6.65 2.20 -4.64
CA ASN A 246 -7.82 1.45 -4.22
C ASN A 246 -7.48 -0.03 -3.99
N THR A 247 -8.04 -0.59 -2.92
CA THR A 247 -7.95 -2.00 -2.59
C THR A 247 -9.20 -2.44 -1.84
N LEU A 248 -9.53 -3.72 -1.92
CA LEU A 248 -10.57 -4.37 -1.12
C LEU A 248 -10.01 -5.35 -0.08
N ASN A 249 -8.67 -5.45 0.03
CA ASN A 249 -7.98 -6.53 0.73
C ASN A 249 -8.58 -7.92 0.43
N VAL A 250 -9.08 -8.07 -0.80
CA VAL A 250 -9.56 -9.34 -1.33
C VAL A 250 -8.33 -10.19 -1.46
N ASP A 251 -8.31 -11.25 -0.67
CA ASP A 251 -7.32 -12.30 -0.76
C ASP A 251 -5.85 -11.93 -0.41
N ALA A 252 -5.56 -10.68 -0.04
CA ALA A 252 -4.29 -10.28 0.56
C ALA A 252 -4.43 -8.99 1.39
N PRO A 253 -3.54 -8.74 2.37
CA PRO A 253 -3.53 -7.49 3.15
C PRO A 253 -2.88 -6.35 2.35
N PHE A 254 -3.44 -6.06 1.18
CA PHE A 254 -2.89 -5.07 0.25
C PHE A 254 -2.80 -3.67 0.88
N SER A 255 -3.79 -3.25 1.67
CA SER A 255 -3.80 -1.94 2.33
C SER A 255 -2.59 -1.78 3.25
N GLU A 256 -2.38 -2.77 4.12
CA GLU A 256 -1.28 -2.82 5.06
C GLU A 256 0.06 -2.87 4.32
N PHE A 257 0.16 -3.67 3.26
CA PHE A 257 1.38 -3.77 2.45
C PHE A 257 1.70 -2.46 1.71
N ILE A 258 0.71 -1.82 1.08
CA ILE A 258 0.86 -0.52 0.42
C ILE A 258 1.29 0.54 1.46
N ALA A 259 0.64 0.59 2.62
CA ALA A 259 1.00 1.51 3.70
C ALA A 259 2.42 1.26 4.23
N ALA A 260 2.82 -0.01 4.39
CA ALA A 260 4.18 -0.40 4.77
C ALA A 260 5.22 0.16 3.80
N ARG A 261 4.84 0.28 2.52
CA ARG A 261 5.66 0.85 1.46
C ARG A 261 5.76 2.37 1.48
N GLY A 262 5.08 3.03 2.42
CA GLY A 262 4.97 4.48 2.47
C GLY A 262 4.03 5.07 1.40
N LEU A 263 3.14 4.25 0.85
CA LEU A 263 2.17 4.63 -0.18
C LEU A 263 0.77 4.76 0.43
N PHE A 264 -0.19 5.27 -0.34
CA PHE A 264 -1.52 5.62 0.15
C PHE A 264 -2.59 4.59 -0.25
N PRO A 265 -2.92 3.60 0.60
CA PRO A 265 -4.05 2.71 0.33
C PRO A 265 -5.40 3.39 0.62
N LEU A 266 -6.42 3.03 -0.14
CA LEU A 266 -7.82 3.35 0.14
C LEU A 266 -8.65 2.07 0.06
N TYR A 267 -9.15 1.63 1.22
CA TYR A 267 -10.09 0.52 1.30
C TYR A 267 -11.48 0.96 0.83
N LEU A 268 -11.91 0.57 -0.37
CA LEU A 268 -13.17 1.03 -0.95
C LEU A 268 -13.71 0.07 -2.02
N SER A 269 -15.01 -0.23 -1.96
CA SER A 269 -15.72 -0.93 -3.05
C SER A 269 -16.01 0.00 -4.23
N LEU A 270 -15.80 -0.50 -5.45
CA LEU A 270 -16.12 0.19 -6.69
C LEU A 270 -17.63 0.27 -6.96
N ASP A 271 -18.45 -0.46 -6.19
CA ASP A 271 -19.92 -0.33 -6.22
C ASP A 271 -20.42 0.95 -5.54
N HIS A 272 -19.55 1.64 -4.80
CA HIS A 272 -19.87 2.90 -4.14
C HIS A 272 -19.23 4.09 -4.83
N ARG A 273 -19.88 5.25 -4.69
CA ARG A 273 -19.31 6.51 -5.13
C ARG A 273 -17.98 6.79 -4.41
N PHE A 274 -16.97 7.17 -5.17
CA PHE A 274 -15.66 7.56 -4.73
C PHE A 274 -15.73 8.74 -3.76
N PRO A 275 -15.05 8.68 -2.60
CA PRO A 275 -15.09 9.69 -1.55
C PRO A 275 -14.20 10.91 -1.89
N PHE A 276 -14.18 11.31 -3.15
CA PHE A 276 -13.43 12.44 -3.65
C PHE A 276 -14.36 13.48 -4.26
N TYR A 277 -13.95 14.73 -4.18
CA TYR A 277 -14.58 15.82 -4.93
C TYR A 277 -14.35 15.66 -6.44
N ASP A 278 -15.03 16.50 -7.20
CA ASP A 278 -14.93 16.51 -8.66
C ASP A 278 -13.55 17.08 -9.09
N ASN A 279 -13.01 16.60 -10.22
CA ASN A 279 -11.77 17.11 -10.82
C ASN A 279 -10.52 17.08 -9.91
N VAL A 280 -10.40 16.06 -9.06
CA VAL A 280 -9.29 15.89 -8.11
C VAL A 280 -8.04 15.33 -8.80
N PHE A 281 -8.18 14.31 -9.65
CA PHE A 281 -7.06 13.53 -10.17
C PHE A 281 -6.59 13.98 -11.55
N ASP A 282 -5.27 13.96 -11.78
CA ASP A 282 -4.68 14.21 -13.09
C ASP A 282 -4.60 12.94 -13.95
N LEU A 283 -4.50 11.78 -13.29
CA LEU A 283 -4.41 10.46 -13.90
C LEU A 283 -5.27 9.47 -13.10
N ILE A 284 -6.11 8.69 -13.78
CA ILE A 284 -6.74 7.50 -13.19
C ILE A 284 -6.21 6.28 -13.93
N HIS A 285 -5.64 5.34 -13.19
CA HIS A 285 -5.22 4.04 -13.70
C HIS A 285 -6.24 3.00 -13.26
N ALA A 286 -6.63 2.09 -14.17
CA ALA A 286 -7.50 0.97 -13.87
C ALA A 286 -6.89 -0.30 -14.45
N SER A 287 -6.54 -1.24 -13.57
CA SER A 287 -5.92 -2.50 -13.95
C SER A 287 -6.95 -3.54 -14.41
N SER A 288 -6.46 -4.68 -14.91
CA SER A 288 -7.27 -5.81 -15.36
C SER A 288 -8.23 -6.37 -14.29
N SER A 289 -8.00 -6.10 -13.00
CA SER A 289 -8.91 -6.44 -11.89
C SER A 289 -10.16 -5.55 -11.84
N PHE A 290 -10.32 -4.64 -12.80
CA PHE A 290 -11.52 -3.86 -13.08
C PHE A 290 -12.65 -4.71 -13.70
N ASP A 291 -12.41 -5.99 -14.04
CA ASP A 291 -13.49 -6.85 -14.51
C ASP A 291 -14.50 -7.08 -13.38
N VAL A 292 -15.69 -6.51 -13.58
CA VAL A 292 -16.84 -6.76 -12.73
C VAL A 292 -17.31 -8.16 -13.07
N GLU A 293 -16.69 -9.16 -12.46
CA GLU A 293 -17.05 -10.56 -12.62
C GLU A 293 -18.55 -10.72 -12.29
N GLY A 294 -19.35 -11.09 -13.29
CA GLY A 294 -20.82 -11.21 -13.16
C GLY A 294 -21.60 -9.89 -13.01
N GLY A 295 -20.99 -8.73 -13.29
CA GLY A 295 -21.64 -7.42 -13.19
C GLY A 295 -22.53 -7.08 -14.38
N LYS A 296 -23.71 -6.51 -14.10
CA LYS A 296 -24.57 -5.92 -15.14
C LYS A 296 -23.92 -4.67 -15.76
N ALA A 297 -24.23 -4.36 -17.02
CA ALA A 297 -23.65 -3.24 -17.78
C ALA A 297 -23.80 -1.87 -17.08
N GLU A 298 -24.85 -1.71 -16.28
CA GLU A 298 -25.12 -0.49 -15.51
C GLU A 298 -24.01 -0.21 -14.49
N ARG A 299 -23.36 -1.24 -13.92
CA ARG A 299 -22.25 -1.05 -12.97
C ARG A 299 -21.07 -0.35 -13.62
N LEU A 300 -20.71 -0.77 -14.84
CA LEU A 300 -19.64 -0.15 -15.61
C LEU A 300 -19.98 1.30 -15.96
N GLU A 301 -21.24 1.58 -16.28
CA GLU A 301 -21.71 2.94 -16.55
C GLU A 301 -21.58 3.83 -15.31
N PHE A 302 -22.07 3.39 -14.14
CA PHE A 302 -21.92 4.15 -12.88
C PHE A 302 -20.45 4.40 -12.51
N LEU A 303 -19.60 3.38 -12.67
CA LEU A 303 -18.17 3.50 -12.41
C LEU A 303 -17.51 4.50 -13.38
N MET A 304 -17.87 4.45 -14.67
CA MET A 304 -17.38 5.42 -15.66
C MET A 304 -17.84 6.84 -15.35
N PHE A 305 -19.09 7.04 -14.90
CA PHE A 305 -19.57 8.35 -14.44
C PHE A 305 -18.73 8.89 -13.30
N ASP A 306 -18.36 8.04 -12.35
CA ASP A 306 -17.63 8.48 -11.18
C ASP A 306 -16.14 8.70 -11.45
N ILE A 307 -15.54 7.87 -12.31
CA ILE A 307 -14.20 8.10 -12.87
C ILE A 307 -14.16 9.44 -13.60
N ASP A 308 -15.11 9.69 -14.50
CA ASP A 308 -15.18 10.95 -15.25
C ASP A 308 -15.35 12.14 -14.32
N ARG A 309 -16.16 12.01 -13.26
CA ARG A 309 -16.37 13.07 -12.27
C ARG A 309 -15.09 13.45 -11.53
N VAL A 310 -14.33 12.48 -11.02
CA VAL A 310 -13.14 12.74 -10.20
C VAL A 310 -11.89 13.04 -11.03
N LEU A 311 -11.86 12.65 -12.30
CA LEU A 311 -10.78 13.00 -13.24
C LEU A 311 -10.88 14.47 -13.67
N ARG A 312 -9.77 15.19 -13.63
CA ARG A 312 -9.69 16.59 -14.04
C ARG A 312 -9.78 16.70 -15.58
N ALA A 313 -10.37 17.79 -16.09
CA ALA A 313 -10.42 18.04 -17.53
C ALA A 313 -9.01 18.07 -18.14
N GLY A 314 -8.80 17.41 -19.28
CA GLY A 314 -7.47 17.20 -19.87
C GLY A 314 -6.63 16.13 -19.19
N GLY A 315 -7.09 15.58 -18.06
CA GLY A 315 -6.46 14.46 -17.35
C GLY A 315 -6.55 13.16 -18.14
N LEU A 316 -5.72 12.19 -17.73
CA LEU A 316 -5.58 10.91 -18.40
C LEU A 316 -6.37 9.81 -17.68
N PHE A 317 -7.08 9.00 -18.44
CA PHE A 317 -7.64 7.73 -18.00
C PHE A 317 -6.88 6.59 -18.69
N TRP A 318 -6.15 5.80 -17.90
CA TRP A 318 -5.34 4.69 -18.36
C TRP A 318 -6.02 3.37 -17.97
N LEU A 319 -6.52 2.67 -18.99
CA LEU A 319 -7.01 1.30 -18.92
C LEU A 319 -5.85 0.34 -19.22
N ASP A 320 -5.40 -0.43 -18.23
CA ASP A 320 -4.31 -1.39 -18.35
C ASP A 320 -4.84 -2.82 -18.45
N ASN A 321 -4.56 -3.48 -19.58
CA ASN A 321 -4.91 -4.88 -19.84
C ASN A 321 -6.37 -5.27 -19.46
N PHE A 322 -7.36 -4.45 -19.79
CA PHE A 322 -8.78 -4.72 -19.49
C PHE A 322 -9.28 -5.96 -20.25
N PHE A 323 -9.85 -6.93 -19.52
CA PHE A 323 -10.37 -8.17 -20.09
C PHE A 323 -11.70 -7.95 -20.84
N CYS A 324 -11.69 -8.19 -22.14
CA CYS A 324 -12.88 -8.17 -22.97
C CYS A 324 -13.38 -9.61 -23.17
N VAL A 325 -14.01 -10.19 -22.14
CA VAL A 325 -14.54 -11.57 -22.17
C VAL A 325 -15.54 -11.79 -23.32
N SER A 326 -16.28 -10.75 -23.72
CA SER A 326 -17.21 -10.79 -24.85
C SER A 326 -17.08 -9.55 -25.74
N GLU A 327 -17.42 -9.69 -27.02
CA GLU A 327 -17.55 -8.55 -27.94
C GLU A 327 -18.59 -7.53 -27.45
N GLU A 328 -19.61 -7.97 -26.70
CA GLU A 328 -20.60 -7.10 -26.09
C GLU A 328 -20.00 -6.18 -25.00
N LYS A 329 -19.16 -6.71 -24.11
CA LYS A 329 -18.44 -5.90 -23.09
C LYS A 329 -17.55 -4.85 -23.77
N LYS A 330 -16.83 -5.25 -24.82
CA LYS A 330 -15.99 -4.36 -25.63
C LYS A 330 -16.79 -3.26 -26.32
N GLN A 331 -17.92 -3.60 -26.94
CA GLN A 331 -18.81 -2.61 -27.57
C GLN A 331 -19.40 -1.65 -26.53
N THR A 332 -19.81 -2.16 -25.38
CA THR A 332 -20.35 -1.35 -24.28
C THR A 332 -19.32 -0.34 -23.77
N LEU A 333 -18.09 -0.80 -23.49
CA LEU A 333 -17.00 0.07 -23.05
C LEU A 333 -16.66 1.13 -24.13
N THR A 334 -16.57 0.71 -25.39
CA THR A 334 -16.28 1.62 -26.51
C THR A 334 -17.36 2.70 -26.64
N ARG A 335 -18.63 2.29 -26.56
CA ARG A 335 -19.78 3.21 -26.58
C ARG A 335 -19.75 4.20 -25.41
N LEU A 336 -19.38 3.74 -24.20
CA LEU A 336 -19.23 4.62 -23.04
C LEU A 336 -18.11 5.65 -23.27
N ILE A 337 -16.92 5.20 -23.68
CA ILE A 337 -15.78 6.09 -23.97
C ILE A 337 -16.17 7.18 -24.98
N GLU A 338 -16.88 6.81 -26.04
CA GLU A 338 -17.35 7.75 -27.07
C GLU A 338 -18.45 8.68 -26.56
N ARG A 339 -19.40 8.17 -25.77
CA ARG A 339 -20.48 8.97 -25.16
C ARG A 339 -19.93 10.05 -24.22
N PHE A 340 -18.88 9.74 -23.46
CA PHE A 340 -18.22 10.72 -22.60
C PHE A 340 -17.25 11.65 -23.35
N GLY A 341 -17.00 11.39 -24.63
CA GLY A 341 -16.15 12.24 -25.49
C GLY A 341 -14.65 12.12 -25.20
N TYR A 342 -14.20 11.00 -24.66
CA TYR A 342 -12.77 10.78 -24.38
C TYR A 342 -11.96 10.71 -25.68
N LYS A 343 -10.88 11.48 -25.74
CA LYS A 343 -9.93 11.43 -26.86
C LYS A 343 -9.01 10.23 -26.70
N LYS A 344 -8.97 9.34 -27.69
CA LYS A 344 -8.08 8.17 -27.71
C LYS A 344 -6.65 8.63 -28.04
N LEU A 345 -5.74 8.59 -27.05
CA LEU A 345 -4.32 8.93 -27.27
C LEU A 345 -3.50 7.71 -27.65
N LYS A 346 -3.78 6.57 -27.00
CA LYS A 346 -3.18 5.27 -27.30
C LYS A 346 -4.25 4.19 -27.15
N TRP A 347 -4.32 3.25 -28.08
CA TRP A 347 -5.31 2.18 -28.09
C TRP A 347 -4.70 0.92 -28.72
N VAL A 348 -4.60 -0.14 -27.93
CA VAL A 348 -4.05 -1.42 -28.37
C VAL A 348 -4.99 -2.53 -27.92
N VAL A 349 -5.47 -3.32 -28.88
CA VAL A 349 -6.16 -4.58 -28.63
C VAL A 349 -5.15 -5.68 -28.88
N GLY A 350 -4.99 -6.56 -27.90
CA GLY A 350 -4.07 -7.68 -27.98
C GLY A 350 -4.71 -8.96 -27.48
N GLU A 351 -3.99 -10.05 -27.66
CA GLU A 351 -4.38 -11.36 -27.16
C GLU A 351 -3.39 -11.76 -26.06
N LYS A 352 -3.92 -12.14 -24.91
CA LYS A 352 -3.14 -12.67 -23.80
C LYS A 352 -3.44 -14.16 -23.71
N VAL A 353 -2.39 -14.98 -23.83
CA VAL A 353 -2.52 -16.43 -23.67
C VAL A 353 -2.71 -16.70 -22.18
N ASP A 354 -3.83 -17.34 -21.86
CA ASP A 354 -4.19 -17.76 -20.53
C ASP A 354 -3.12 -18.70 -19.95
N ILE A 355 -2.48 -18.28 -18.85
CA ILE A 355 -1.45 -19.08 -18.15
C ILE A 355 -2.11 -20.27 -17.43
N VAL A 356 -3.44 -20.21 -17.23
CA VAL A 356 -4.21 -21.12 -16.36
C VAL A 356 -4.95 -22.22 -17.14
N GLY A 357 -4.64 -22.42 -18.42
CA GLY A 357 -4.86 -23.70 -19.08
C GLY A 357 -6.17 -23.88 -19.86
N SER A 358 -6.92 -22.82 -20.14
CA SER A 358 -8.05 -22.92 -21.10
C SER A 358 -7.61 -23.04 -22.56
N GLY A 359 -6.35 -22.68 -22.85
CA GLY A 359 -5.76 -22.74 -24.20
C GLY A 359 -6.37 -21.76 -25.21
N LYS A 360 -7.33 -20.92 -24.78
CA LYS A 360 -7.95 -19.90 -25.63
C LYS A 360 -7.26 -18.56 -25.39
N PRO A 361 -6.85 -17.84 -26.46
CA PRO A 361 -6.35 -16.48 -26.31
C PRO A 361 -7.47 -15.58 -25.80
N GLU A 362 -7.23 -14.85 -24.71
CA GLU A 362 -8.15 -13.86 -24.17
C GLU A 362 -7.87 -12.49 -24.79
N VAL A 363 -8.91 -11.82 -25.28
CA VAL A 363 -8.78 -10.49 -25.88
C VAL A 363 -8.69 -9.44 -24.76
N VAL A 364 -7.60 -8.69 -24.74
CA VAL A 364 -7.34 -7.62 -23.79
C VAL A 364 -7.23 -6.27 -24.47
N LEU A 365 -7.78 -5.23 -23.84
CA LEU A 365 -7.71 -3.85 -24.29
C LEU A 365 -6.80 -3.04 -23.37
N SER A 366 -5.86 -2.31 -23.95
CA SER A 366 -5.06 -1.31 -23.23
C SER A 366 -5.19 0.03 -23.92
N ALA A 367 -5.57 1.06 -23.16
CA ALA A 367 -5.85 2.38 -23.71
C ALA A 367 -5.41 3.50 -22.77
N VAL A 368 -4.92 4.59 -23.37
CA VAL A 368 -4.75 5.88 -22.70
C VAL A 368 -5.70 6.86 -23.36
N LEU A 369 -6.59 7.40 -22.56
CA LEU A 369 -7.67 8.28 -22.96
C LEU A 369 -7.49 9.62 -22.28
N GLN A 370 -7.83 10.71 -22.96
CA GLN A 370 -7.81 12.05 -22.39
C GLN A 370 -9.24 12.56 -22.21
N LYS A 371 -9.55 13.01 -20.98
CA LYS A 371 -10.85 13.61 -20.68
C LYS A 371 -11.01 14.93 -21.46
N PRO A 372 -12.12 15.14 -22.18
CA PRO A 372 -12.34 16.38 -22.90
C PRO A 372 -12.52 17.56 -21.94
N VAL A 373 -12.16 18.76 -22.40
CA VAL A 373 -12.54 20.00 -21.73
C VAL A 373 -13.99 20.29 -22.11
N ARG A 374 -14.91 20.11 -21.17
CA ARG A 374 -16.31 20.50 -21.34
C ARG A 374 -16.44 21.93 -20.82
N GLY A 375 -16.88 22.84 -21.69
CA GLY A 375 -17.07 24.26 -21.40
C GLY A 375 -18.31 24.54 -20.57
#